data_AF-A0A1F5LES5-F1
#
_entry.id   AF-A0A1F5LES5-F1
#
_cell.length_a   1.000
_cell.length_b   1.000
_cell.length_c   1.000
_cell.angle_alpha   90.00
_cell.angle_beta   90.00
_cell.angle_gamma   90.00
#
_symmetry.space_group_name_H-M   'P 1'
#
loop_
_entity.id
_entity.type
_entity.pdbx_description
1 polymer ?
#
loop_
_entity_poly.entity_id
_entity_poly.type
_entity_poly.pdbx_seq_one_letter_code
_entity_poly.pdbx_strand_id
1 'polypeptide(L)'
;MPQVRHFDCVSRLGKAQKAASEEQIRDLVHSGSNHAPVFSTTTHLVTLSFSIYFNYLLTLIFVYLNTAPRHQLQTKGGSDQRCRIHTMDYEMDLEPTGPQVTVREAEPLRVDFRLSSVDLAFANSLRRTILAEVPTLALDLIEIESNTSVLPDEMLAHRLGMIPLNSNNCDDLDYTRDCDCEDHCVRCSVTLSLHARCGSGIMSVYARDLIVVGERVNETIGNPVLNDPEQKGPLICKLRKGQEIKMTCLAKKGTAKEHAKWAPTAAVGFEYDPNNNLRHVDYWYEQDAAKEWPVSENAAWEPANGPDQPFDYDAEPHTFYVDVESIGMLEPDMIIQQGLIELQRKLATTVSVLSGEGEDGHAGGMEDADMLGANDPDAYEPPEGIDGNLTSYGNGAASAWGASAQTPYGATPYGQTSYGF
;
A
#
# COMPACT_ATOMS: atom_id res chain seq x y z
N MET A 1 21.66 -20.78 -46.83
CA MET A 1 22.94 -20.04 -46.92
C MET A 1 22.80 -18.52 -46.67
N PRO A 2 22.43 -18.07 -45.44
CA PRO A 2 22.75 -16.69 -45.03
C PRO A 2 23.57 -16.59 -43.72
N GLN A 3 23.73 -17.67 -42.95
CA GLN A 3 24.35 -17.61 -41.62
C GLN A 3 25.88 -17.45 -41.60
N VAL A 4 26.59 -17.83 -42.68
CA VAL A 4 28.06 -17.76 -42.72
C VAL A 4 28.58 -16.31 -42.84
N ARG A 5 27.78 -15.39 -43.42
CA ARG A 5 28.20 -13.98 -43.59
C ARG A 5 28.09 -13.14 -42.32
N HIS A 6 27.27 -13.55 -41.35
CA HIS A 6 27.08 -12.79 -40.11
C HIS A 6 28.22 -13.02 -39.10
N PHE A 7 28.78 -14.24 -39.06
CA PHE A 7 29.92 -14.59 -38.20
C PHE A 7 31.21 -13.86 -38.60
N ASP A 8 31.44 -13.69 -39.90
CA ASP A 8 32.60 -12.94 -40.42
C ASP A 8 32.51 -11.42 -40.17
N CYS A 9 31.30 -10.87 -40.04
CA CYS A 9 31.10 -9.45 -39.77
C CYS A 9 31.35 -9.12 -38.28
N VAL A 10 30.84 -9.96 -37.37
CA VAL A 10 31.00 -9.78 -35.92
C VAL A 10 32.45 -10.02 -35.48
N SER A 11 33.16 -10.98 -36.09
CA SER A 11 34.58 -11.22 -35.78
C SER A 11 35.51 -10.10 -36.27
N ARG A 12 35.14 -9.40 -37.35
CA ARG A 12 35.87 -8.21 -37.84
C ARG A 12 35.61 -6.97 -37.00
N LEU A 13 34.37 -6.76 -36.52
CA LEU A 13 34.02 -5.68 -35.61
C LEU A 13 34.73 -5.82 -34.24
N GLY A 14 34.80 -7.03 -33.69
CA GLY A 14 35.53 -7.29 -32.44
C GLY A 14 37.05 -7.06 -32.55
N LYS A 15 37.66 -7.35 -33.71
CA LYS A 15 39.09 -7.06 -33.95
C LYS A 15 39.36 -5.56 -34.15
N ALA A 16 38.42 -4.82 -34.74
CA ALA A 16 38.53 -3.36 -34.93
C ALA A 16 38.40 -2.59 -33.62
N GLN A 17 37.49 -2.99 -32.73
CA GLN A 17 37.35 -2.37 -31.39
C GLN A 17 38.57 -2.62 -30.50
N LYS A 18 39.17 -3.81 -30.59
CA LYS A 18 40.41 -4.12 -29.85
C LYS A 18 41.59 -3.27 -30.33
N ALA A 19 41.75 -3.10 -31.64
CA ALA A 19 42.80 -2.25 -32.22
C ALA A 19 42.64 -0.77 -31.85
N ALA A 20 41.40 -0.25 -31.85
CA ALA A 20 41.11 1.14 -31.44
C ALA A 20 41.42 1.39 -29.96
N SER A 21 41.18 0.41 -29.09
CA SER A 21 41.53 0.51 -27.67
C SER A 21 43.04 0.47 -27.40
N GLU A 22 43.81 -0.27 -28.19
CA GLU A 22 45.27 -0.33 -28.07
C GLU A 22 45.96 0.95 -28.58
N GLU A 23 45.37 1.64 -29.55
CA GLU A 23 45.86 2.94 -30.07
C GLU A 23 45.59 4.10 -29.10
N GLN A 24 44.40 4.14 -28.48
CA GLN A 24 44.06 5.13 -27.43
C GLN A 24 44.93 5.00 -26.16
N ILE A 25 45.33 3.78 -25.79
CA ILE A 25 46.23 3.54 -24.66
C ILE A 25 47.66 4.01 -24.99
N ARG A 26 48.08 3.91 -26.26
CA ARG A 26 49.42 4.34 -26.72
C ARG A 26 49.57 5.87 -26.75
N ASP A 27 48.51 6.57 -27.13
CA ASP A 27 48.49 8.04 -27.16
C ASP A 27 48.48 8.66 -25.75
N LEU A 28 47.86 8.00 -24.78
CA LEU A 28 47.87 8.43 -23.37
C LEU A 28 49.26 8.34 -22.72
N VAL A 29 50.12 7.44 -23.20
CA VAL A 29 51.49 7.23 -22.66
C VAL A 29 52.49 8.25 -23.22
N HIS A 30 52.22 8.87 -24.37
CA HIS A 30 53.14 9.82 -25.01
C HIS A 30 52.90 11.30 -24.65
N SER A 31 51.78 11.67 -24.00
CA SER A 31 51.42 13.06 -23.75
C SER A 31 51.73 13.61 -22.35
N GLY A 32 52.47 12.89 -21.50
CA GLY A 32 52.77 13.33 -20.14
C GLY A 32 54.15 13.97 -19.96
N SER A 33 54.27 15.30 -20.09
CA SER A 33 55.36 16.05 -19.46
C SER A 33 54.84 17.22 -18.62
N ASN A 34 55.38 17.28 -17.39
CA ASN A 34 55.42 18.38 -16.41
C ASN A 34 54.13 18.79 -15.66
N HIS A 35 53.87 18.12 -14.52
CA HIS A 35 53.79 18.67 -13.14
C HIS A 35 52.98 17.72 -12.23
N ALA A 36 53.51 17.41 -11.04
CA ALA A 36 52.95 16.48 -10.04
C ALA A 36 51.74 17.10 -9.26
N PRO A 37 50.92 16.37 -8.45
CA PRO A 37 51.34 15.38 -7.45
C PRO A 37 50.64 14.02 -7.49
N VAL A 38 51.30 13.08 -6.81
CA VAL A 38 51.03 11.65 -6.68
C VAL A 38 49.84 11.41 -5.74
N PHE A 39 48.70 10.94 -6.26
CA PHE A 39 47.76 10.05 -5.57
C PHE A 39 46.77 9.45 -6.60
N SER A 40 46.55 8.13 -6.54
CA SER A 40 45.48 7.39 -7.24
C SER A 40 45.66 7.03 -8.73
N THR A 41 46.73 6.31 -9.09
CA THR A 41 46.79 5.53 -10.34
C THR A 41 46.44 4.05 -10.17
N THR A 42 46.44 3.52 -8.94
CA THR A 42 46.11 2.10 -8.67
C THR A 42 44.61 1.84 -8.64
N THR A 43 43.80 2.82 -8.21
CA THR A 43 42.34 2.69 -8.05
C THR A 43 41.59 2.68 -9.38
N HIS A 44 42.06 3.45 -10.38
CA HIS A 44 41.43 3.51 -11.71
C HIS A 44 41.66 2.25 -12.56
N LEU A 45 42.79 1.57 -12.39
CA LEU A 45 43.09 0.31 -13.09
C LEU A 45 42.26 -0.87 -12.56
N VAL A 46 41.90 -0.86 -11.28
CA VAL A 46 41.05 -1.89 -10.66
C VAL A 46 39.59 -1.72 -11.10
N THR A 47 39.09 -0.47 -11.19
CA THR A 47 37.72 -0.19 -11.67
C THR A 47 37.52 -0.51 -13.16
N LEU A 48 38.53 -0.28 -14.00
CA LEU A 48 38.47 -0.64 -15.42
C LEU A 48 38.54 -2.15 -15.64
N SER A 49 39.29 -2.88 -14.81
CA SER A 49 39.38 -4.34 -14.88
C SER A 49 38.07 -5.02 -14.46
N PHE A 50 37.39 -4.51 -13.43
CA PHE A 50 36.09 -5.04 -12.98
C PHE A 50 34.98 -4.84 -14.02
N SER A 51 34.92 -3.68 -14.66
CA SER A 51 33.89 -3.36 -15.66
C SER A 51 34.01 -4.21 -16.94
N ILE A 52 35.23 -4.58 -17.33
CA ILE A 52 35.48 -5.45 -18.50
C ILE A 52 35.08 -6.90 -18.19
N TYR A 53 35.39 -7.42 -17.00
CA TYR A 53 35.00 -8.77 -16.60
C TYR A 53 33.49 -8.92 -16.40
N PHE A 54 32.83 -7.91 -15.84
CA PHE A 54 31.39 -7.92 -15.61
C PHE A 54 30.60 -7.92 -16.93
N ASN A 55 31.00 -7.10 -17.90
CA ASN A 55 30.38 -7.10 -19.23
C ASN A 55 30.64 -8.39 -20.01
N TYR A 56 31.82 -9.01 -19.87
CA TYR A 56 32.11 -10.29 -20.52
C TYR A 56 31.23 -11.43 -19.96
N LEU A 57 30.98 -11.44 -18.65
CA LEU A 57 30.14 -12.43 -17.98
C LEU A 57 28.66 -12.29 -18.37
N LEU A 58 28.15 -11.06 -18.43
CA LEU A 58 26.79 -10.77 -18.91
C LEU A 58 26.58 -11.19 -20.37
N THR A 59 27.58 -10.97 -21.23
CA THR A 59 27.50 -11.38 -22.64
C THR A 59 27.50 -12.91 -22.80
N LEU A 60 28.26 -13.63 -21.97
CA LEU A 60 28.26 -15.11 -21.93
C LEU A 60 26.92 -15.67 -21.44
N ILE A 61 26.33 -15.07 -20.41
CA ILE A 61 25.00 -15.46 -19.89
C ILE A 61 23.91 -15.21 -20.94
N PHE A 62 23.99 -14.10 -21.67
CA PHE A 62 23.03 -13.75 -22.72
C PHE A 62 23.12 -14.70 -23.93
N VAL A 63 24.33 -15.17 -24.27
CA VAL A 63 24.53 -16.18 -25.33
C VAL A 63 24.04 -17.56 -24.87
N TYR A 64 24.21 -17.92 -23.60
CA TYR A 64 23.78 -19.21 -23.06
C TYR A 64 22.25 -19.31 -22.95
N LEU A 65 21.57 -18.22 -22.56
CA LEU A 65 20.10 -18.17 -22.50
C LEU A 65 19.42 -18.15 -23.88
N ASN A 66 20.09 -17.67 -24.92
CA ASN A 66 19.53 -17.56 -26.28
C ASN A 66 19.90 -18.73 -27.22
N THR A 67 20.64 -19.73 -26.77
CA THR A 67 21.07 -20.88 -27.60
C THR A 67 20.40 -22.22 -27.24
N ALA A 68 19.48 -22.25 -26.28
CA ALA A 68 18.67 -23.44 -26.01
C ALA A 68 17.70 -23.72 -27.18
N PRO A 69 17.73 -24.93 -27.80
CA PRO A 69 16.88 -25.22 -28.95
C PRO A 69 15.41 -25.40 -28.53
N ARG A 70 14.53 -24.50 -29.01
CA ARG A 70 13.08 -24.72 -29.01
C ARG A 70 12.74 -25.85 -30.00
N HIS A 71 12.32 -27.01 -29.49
CA HIS A 71 11.83 -28.12 -30.31
C HIS A 71 10.51 -27.73 -31.00
N GLN A 72 10.55 -27.49 -32.32
CA GLN A 72 9.37 -27.48 -33.18
C GLN A 72 9.01 -28.91 -33.60
N LEU A 73 7.73 -29.27 -33.40
CA LEU A 73 7.10 -30.47 -33.92
C LEU A 73 7.11 -30.45 -35.47
N GLN A 74 7.80 -31.42 -36.07
CA GLN A 74 7.63 -31.77 -37.48
C GLN A 74 7.34 -33.26 -37.59
N THR A 75 6.12 -33.58 -38.00
CA THR A 75 5.67 -34.93 -38.36
C THR A 75 6.33 -35.36 -39.67
N LYS A 76 7.17 -36.40 -39.67
CA LYS A 76 7.47 -37.22 -40.85
C LYS A 76 7.79 -38.65 -40.41
N GLY A 77 7.10 -39.61 -41.03
CA GLY A 77 7.18 -41.03 -40.72
C GLY A 77 8.47 -41.71 -41.15
N GLY A 78 8.72 -42.87 -40.56
CA GLY A 78 9.83 -43.75 -40.89
C GLY A 78 10.12 -44.69 -39.73
N SER A 79 9.89 -45.98 -39.97
CA SER A 79 10.11 -47.12 -39.09
C SER A 79 11.50 -47.17 -38.46
N ASP A 80 11.61 -47.31 -37.14
CA ASP A 80 12.47 -48.34 -36.55
C ASP A 80 12.21 -48.57 -35.06
N GLN A 81 12.48 -49.80 -34.64
CA GLN A 81 11.97 -50.41 -33.42
C GLN A 81 13.12 -50.63 -32.43
N ARG A 82 13.24 -49.80 -31.37
CA ARG A 82 13.93 -50.20 -30.11
C ARG A 82 13.80 -49.19 -28.96
N CYS A 83 13.62 -49.77 -27.77
CA CYS A 83 13.74 -49.18 -26.43
C CYS A 83 12.73 -48.06 -26.08
N ARG A 84 11.55 -48.47 -25.58
CA ARG A 84 10.78 -47.62 -24.66
C ARG A 84 11.55 -47.52 -23.34
N ILE A 85 12.34 -46.47 -23.19
CA ILE A 85 12.63 -45.94 -21.87
C ILE A 85 11.31 -45.28 -21.45
N HIS A 86 10.59 -45.90 -20.51
CA HIS A 86 9.58 -45.17 -19.75
C HIS A 86 10.37 -44.14 -18.93
N THR A 87 10.60 -42.95 -19.48
CA THR A 87 10.71 -41.77 -18.63
C THR A 87 9.32 -41.61 -18.03
N MET A 88 9.15 -42.14 -16.82
CA MET A 88 8.17 -41.56 -15.92
C MET A 88 8.70 -40.17 -15.66
N ASP A 89 8.17 -39.20 -16.38
CA ASP A 89 8.25 -37.79 -16.01
C ASP A 89 7.44 -37.69 -14.72
N TYR A 90 8.07 -38.03 -13.59
CA TYR A 90 7.63 -37.63 -12.27
C TYR A 90 7.91 -36.13 -12.22
N GLU A 91 7.03 -35.34 -12.84
CA GLU A 91 6.78 -33.99 -12.36
C GLU A 91 6.23 -34.20 -10.95
N MET A 92 7.11 -34.13 -9.94
CA MET A 92 6.67 -33.84 -8.60
C MET A 92 5.94 -32.51 -8.70
N ASP A 93 4.61 -32.55 -8.64
CA ASP A 93 3.79 -31.41 -8.25
C ASP A 93 4.29 -30.99 -6.86
N LEU A 94 5.31 -30.14 -6.84
CA LEU A 94 5.65 -29.34 -5.68
C LEU A 94 4.42 -28.45 -5.47
N GLU A 95 3.45 -28.95 -4.69
CA GLU A 95 2.41 -28.11 -4.14
C GLU A 95 3.12 -26.91 -3.52
N PRO A 96 2.85 -25.68 -3.99
CA PRO A 96 3.50 -24.51 -3.46
C PRO A 96 3.25 -24.46 -1.96
N THR A 97 4.27 -24.76 -1.16
CA THR A 97 4.26 -24.66 0.30
C THR A 97 4.26 -23.18 0.66
N GLY A 98 3.10 -22.53 0.54
CA GLY A 98 2.92 -21.13 0.90
C GLY A 98 1.57 -20.56 0.46
N PRO A 99 1.28 -19.31 0.84
CA PRO A 99 0.11 -18.56 0.38
C PRO A 99 0.06 -18.49 -1.15
N GLN A 100 -1.10 -18.78 -1.73
CA GLN A 100 -1.31 -18.70 -3.18
C GLN A 100 -2.27 -17.58 -3.51
N VAL A 101 -1.91 -16.74 -4.49
CA VAL A 101 -2.73 -15.62 -4.95
C VAL A 101 -3.17 -15.88 -6.38
N THR A 102 -4.48 -15.85 -6.63
CA THR A 102 -5.07 -15.90 -7.97
C THR A 102 -5.83 -14.62 -8.23
N VAL A 103 -5.30 -13.77 -9.11
CA VAL A 103 -5.95 -12.50 -9.48
C VAL A 103 -7.10 -12.78 -10.46
N ARG A 104 -8.26 -12.18 -10.22
CA ARG A 104 -9.44 -12.28 -11.09
C ARG A 104 -9.54 -11.08 -12.00
N GLU A 105 -9.58 -9.90 -11.39
CA GLU A 105 -9.73 -8.62 -12.07
C GLU A 105 -8.68 -7.65 -11.55
N ALA A 106 -8.05 -6.92 -12.48
CA ALA A 106 -7.07 -5.89 -12.18
C ALA A 106 -7.41 -4.65 -13.00
N GLU A 107 -7.94 -3.64 -12.31
CA GLU A 107 -8.21 -2.30 -12.80
C GLU A 107 -7.22 -1.31 -12.17
N PRO A 108 -7.07 -0.09 -12.70
CA PRO A 108 -6.13 0.89 -12.16
C PRO A 108 -6.39 1.29 -10.69
N LEU A 109 -7.65 1.21 -10.24
CA LEU A 109 -8.06 1.59 -8.89
C LEU A 109 -8.64 0.42 -8.08
N ARG A 110 -8.78 -0.77 -8.66
CA ARG A 110 -9.44 -1.92 -8.03
C ARG A 110 -8.74 -3.22 -8.39
N VAL A 111 -8.51 -4.08 -7.42
CA VAL A 111 -7.95 -5.42 -7.65
C VAL A 111 -8.74 -6.45 -6.86
N ASP A 112 -9.36 -7.39 -7.56
CA ASP A 112 -10.03 -8.57 -7.00
C ASP A 112 -9.13 -9.80 -7.13
N PHE A 113 -8.86 -10.46 -6.01
CA PHE A 113 -8.06 -11.67 -5.98
C PHE A 113 -8.54 -12.67 -4.94
N ARG A 114 -8.28 -13.93 -5.24
CA ARG A 114 -8.46 -15.06 -4.34
C ARG A 114 -7.14 -15.39 -3.65
N LEU A 115 -7.15 -15.39 -2.33
CA LEU A 115 -6.05 -15.80 -1.46
C LEU A 115 -6.33 -17.21 -0.93
N SER A 116 -5.49 -18.19 -1.27
CA SER A 116 -5.63 -19.60 -0.87
C SER A 116 -4.46 -20.04 -0.01
N SER A 117 -4.67 -21.07 0.81
CA SER A 117 -3.65 -21.66 1.69
C SER A 117 -3.15 -20.68 2.76
N VAL A 118 -4.06 -19.91 3.35
CA VAL A 118 -3.77 -19.00 4.47
C VAL A 118 -4.78 -19.19 5.60
N ASP A 119 -4.42 -18.74 6.79
CA ASP A 119 -5.33 -18.70 7.94
C ASP A 119 -6.20 -17.42 7.93
N LEU A 120 -7.39 -17.50 8.53
CA LEU A 120 -8.31 -16.37 8.71
C LEU A 120 -7.66 -15.24 9.50
N ALA A 121 -6.88 -15.55 10.54
CA ALA A 121 -6.20 -14.51 11.33
C ALA A 121 -5.18 -13.74 10.47
N PHE A 122 -4.43 -14.44 9.62
CA PHE A 122 -3.51 -13.81 8.68
C PHE A 122 -4.22 -12.94 7.66
N ALA A 123 -5.27 -13.47 7.00
CA ALA A 123 -6.03 -12.73 6.00
C ALA A 123 -6.69 -11.46 6.58
N ASN A 124 -7.28 -11.56 7.77
CA ASN A 124 -7.85 -10.40 8.45
C ASN A 124 -6.79 -9.41 8.94
N SER A 125 -5.63 -9.88 9.40
CA SER A 125 -4.52 -9.00 9.78
C SER A 125 -4.01 -8.20 8.60
N LEU A 126 -3.81 -8.85 7.45
CA LEU A 126 -3.43 -8.18 6.21
C LEU A 126 -4.46 -7.12 5.80
N ARG A 127 -5.77 -7.46 5.85
CA ARG A 127 -6.86 -6.52 5.59
C ARG A 127 -6.80 -5.30 6.50
N ARG A 128 -6.57 -5.48 7.81
CA ARG A 128 -6.48 -4.39 8.78
C ARG A 128 -5.26 -3.49 8.54
N THR A 129 -4.12 -4.09 8.21
CA THR A 129 -2.89 -3.34 7.92
C THR A 129 -3.03 -2.51 6.65
N ILE A 130 -3.63 -3.07 5.59
CA ILE A 130 -3.93 -2.34 4.35
C ILE A 130 -4.86 -1.13 4.57
N LEU A 131 -5.84 -1.25 5.47
CA LEU A 131 -6.78 -0.17 5.79
C LEU A 131 -6.14 0.95 6.63
N ALA A 132 -5.34 0.60 7.63
CA ALA A 132 -4.99 1.54 8.71
C ALA A 132 -3.51 1.92 8.79
N GLU A 133 -2.61 1.12 8.24
CA GLU A 133 -1.19 1.15 8.62
C GLU A 133 -0.24 1.42 7.45
N VAL A 134 -0.73 1.33 6.21
CA VAL A 134 0.04 1.73 5.04
C VAL A 134 0.31 3.24 5.11
N PRO A 135 1.57 3.68 5.05
CA PRO A 135 1.92 5.09 5.15
C PRO A 135 1.55 5.85 3.88
N THR A 136 0.98 7.04 4.04
CA THR A 136 0.63 7.94 2.94
C THR A 136 0.97 9.39 3.27
N LEU A 137 0.91 10.26 2.25
CA LEU A 137 1.11 11.68 2.37
C LEU A 137 -0.24 12.41 2.31
N ALA A 138 -0.51 13.27 3.29
CA ALA A 138 -1.69 14.15 3.28
C ALA A 138 -1.35 15.54 3.85
N LEU A 139 -2.18 16.54 3.50
CA LEU A 139 -2.06 17.88 4.07
C LEU A 139 -2.39 17.87 5.57
N ASP A 140 -1.53 18.50 6.37
CA ASP A 140 -1.65 18.49 7.83
C ASP A 140 -1.59 19.89 8.43
N LEU A 141 -0.53 20.64 8.14
CA LEU A 141 -0.39 22.02 8.63
C LEU A 141 -0.79 23.00 7.51
N ILE A 142 -1.72 23.90 7.79
CA ILE A 142 -2.23 24.86 6.80
C ILE A 142 -2.12 26.27 7.38
N GLU A 143 -1.25 27.07 6.79
CA GLU A 143 -1.03 28.47 7.12
C GLU A 143 -1.89 29.34 6.20
N ILE A 144 -2.85 30.06 6.78
CA ILE A 144 -3.76 30.93 6.03
C ILE A 144 -3.26 32.36 6.17
N GLU A 145 -2.84 32.98 5.07
CA GLU A 145 -2.41 34.38 5.03
C GLU A 145 -3.62 35.30 4.82
N SER A 146 -4.52 34.92 3.91
CA SER A 146 -5.76 35.65 3.68
C SER A 146 -6.89 34.70 3.30
N ASN A 147 -8.02 34.84 4.01
CA ASN A 147 -9.27 34.20 3.64
C ASN A 147 -10.39 35.25 3.70
N THR A 148 -10.93 35.58 2.54
CA THR A 148 -12.13 36.44 2.41
C THR A 148 -13.30 35.67 1.79
N SER A 149 -13.20 34.33 1.78
CA SER A 149 -14.25 33.44 1.29
C SER A 149 -15.41 33.38 2.28
N VAL A 150 -16.47 32.65 1.89
CA VAL A 150 -17.64 32.42 2.76
C VAL A 150 -17.38 31.29 3.77
N LEU A 151 -16.38 30.45 3.51
CA LEU A 151 -16.07 29.30 4.35
C LEU A 151 -15.11 29.72 5.47
N PRO A 152 -15.36 29.26 6.71
CA PRO A 152 -14.44 29.50 7.80
C PRO A 152 -13.14 28.70 7.59
N ASP A 153 -12.08 29.17 8.24
CA ASP A 153 -10.71 28.70 8.05
C ASP A 153 -10.57 27.20 8.33
N GLU A 154 -11.14 26.71 9.43
CA GLU A 154 -11.11 25.31 9.84
C GLU A 154 -11.84 24.39 8.85
N MET A 155 -12.89 24.88 8.21
CA MET A 155 -13.63 24.10 7.20
C MET A 155 -12.82 23.97 5.92
N LEU A 156 -12.09 25.02 5.52
CA LEU A 156 -11.16 24.93 4.40
C LEU A 156 -10.00 23.97 4.74
N ALA A 157 -9.41 24.12 5.92
CA ALA A 157 -8.30 23.28 6.38
C ALA A 157 -8.68 21.79 6.41
N HIS A 158 -9.84 21.46 6.96
CA HIS A 158 -10.34 20.09 6.98
C HIS A 158 -10.54 19.52 5.57
N ARG A 159 -11.11 20.31 4.64
CA ARG A 159 -11.31 19.86 3.26
C ARG A 159 -10.00 19.64 2.51
N LEU A 160 -9.01 20.50 2.74
CA LEU A 160 -7.67 20.36 2.16
C LEU A 160 -6.97 19.10 2.69
N GLY A 161 -7.14 18.79 3.97
CA GLY A 161 -6.63 17.54 4.56
C GLY A 161 -7.17 16.28 3.88
N MET A 162 -8.41 16.32 3.37
CA MET A 162 -9.04 15.19 2.67
C MET A 162 -8.74 15.13 1.16
N ILE A 163 -7.89 16.01 0.63
CA ILE A 163 -7.49 15.94 -0.78
C ILE A 163 -6.45 14.83 -0.93
N PRO A 164 -6.69 13.82 -1.79
CA PRO A 164 -5.72 12.79 -2.05
C PRO A 164 -4.48 13.35 -2.76
N LEU A 165 -3.32 13.11 -2.18
CA LEU A 165 -2.02 13.42 -2.78
C LEU A 165 -1.36 12.12 -3.23
N ASN A 166 -0.67 12.18 -4.36
CA ASN A 166 0.12 11.06 -4.84
C ASN A 166 1.24 10.77 -3.83
N SER A 167 1.23 9.53 -3.34
CA SER A 167 2.10 9.03 -2.27
C SER A 167 3.10 7.97 -2.78
N ASN A 168 3.33 7.91 -4.09
CA ASN A 168 4.30 6.97 -4.67
C ASN A 168 5.68 7.14 -4.02
N ASN A 169 6.28 6.03 -3.60
CA ASN A 169 7.54 5.97 -2.85
C ASN A 169 7.53 6.81 -1.56
N CYS A 170 6.45 6.72 -0.78
CA CYS A 170 6.36 7.37 0.54
C CYS A 170 7.44 6.89 1.53
N ASP A 171 8.08 5.74 1.27
CA ASP A 171 9.19 5.22 2.08
C ASP A 171 10.44 6.11 2.06
N ASP A 172 10.66 6.88 0.99
CA ASP A 172 11.81 7.81 0.89
C ASP A 172 11.61 9.07 1.76
N LEU A 173 10.40 9.30 2.25
CA LEU A 173 10.06 10.42 3.12
C LEU A 173 10.08 9.96 4.58
N ASP A 174 10.85 10.66 5.41
CA ASP A 174 10.89 10.39 6.84
C ASP A 174 9.62 10.93 7.52
N TYR A 175 9.20 10.29 8.61
CA TYR A 175 8.18 10.90 9.46
C TYR A 175 8.73 12.18 10.10
N THR A 176 7.91 13.23 10.20
CA THR A 176 8.34 14.50 10.79
C THR A 176 8.81 14.34 12.24
N ARG A 177 8.23 13.39 12.99
CA ARG A 177 8.62 13.04 14.37
C ARG A 177 9.98 12.32 14.49
N ASP A 178 10.44 11.67 13.41
CA ASP A 178 11.68 10.90 13.38
C ASP A 178 12.82 11.70 12.74
N CYS A 179 12.54 12.91 12.25
CA CYS A 179 13.50 13.74 11.53
C CYS A 179 14.22 14.71 12.49
N ASP A 180 15.54 14.86 12.34
CA ASP A 180 16.38 15.76 13.16
C ASP A 180 16.18 17.27 12.90
N CYS A 181 15.11 17.69 12.20
CA CYS A 181 14.86 19.11 11.89
C CYS A 181 14.00 19.81 12.95
N GLU A 182 14.09 21.15 13.05
CA GLU A 182 13.34 21.92 14.06
C GLU A 182 11.82 21.96 13.80
N ASP A 183 11.39 21.98 12.54
CA ASP A 183 9.96 22.06 12.18
C ASP A 183 9.65 21.17 10.98
N HIS A 184 10.13 21.57 9.79
CA HIS A 184 9.97 20.80 8.57
C HIS A 184 11.13 21.01 7.61
N CYS A 185 11.44 19.99 6.80
CA CYS A 185 12.48 20.03 5.77
C CYS A 185 12.04 19.25 4.53
N VAL A 186 12.87 19.30 3.49
CA VAL A 186 12.64 18.62 2.20
C VAL A 186 12.53 17.09 2.35
N ARG A 187 13.14 16.51 3.39
CA ARG A 187 13.12 15.05 3.65
C ARG A 187 11.90 14.56 4.42
N CYS A 188 11.17 15.43 5.11
CA CYS A 188 10.06 15.02 5.98
C CYS A 188 8.72 15.67 5.62
N SER A 189 8.69 16.56 4.62
CA SER A 189 7.48 17.29 4.25
C SER A 189 7.50 17.79 2.81
N VAL A 190 6.30 18.03 2.26
CA VAL A 190 6.12 18.67 0.95
C VAL A 190 5.24 19.90 1.11
N THR A 191 5.72 21.05 0.64
CA THR A 191 4.97 22.32 0.74
C THR A 191 4.17 22.56 -0.54
N LEU A 192 2.90 22.91 -0.38
CA LEU A 192 1.98 23.32 -1.43
C LEU A 192 1.48 24.74 -1.16
N SER A 193 1.27 25.54 -2.20
CA SER A 193 0.64 26.86 -2.09
C SER A 193 -0.65 26.89 -2.89
N LEU A 194 -1.65 27.60 -2.34
CA LEU A 194 -2.89 27.90 -3.02
C LEU A 194 -3.10 29.42 -2.99
N HIS A 195 -3.13 30.02 -4.17
CA HIS A 195 -3.46 31.43 -4.35
C HIS A 195 -4.55 31.57 -5.40
N ALA A 196 -5.74 32.01 -4.97
CA ALA A 196 -6.88 32.19 -5.84
C ALA A 196 -7.59 33.51 -5.53
N ARG A 197 -7.74 34.37 -6.55
CA ARG A 197 -8.45 35.65 -6.45
C ARG A 197 -9.48 35.79 -7.56
N CYS A 198 -10.74 36.02 -7.17
CA CYS A 198 -11.83 36.13 -8.12
C CYS A 198 -12.01 37.58 -8.63
N GLY A 199 -11.69 37.82 -9.90
CA GLY A 199 -11.85 39.12 -10.56
C GLY A 199 -13.28 39.41 -11.05
N SER A 200 -14.02 38.39 -11.52
CA SER A 200 -15.40 38.54 -11.98
C SER A 200 -16.17 37.22 -11.90
N GLY A 201 -17.49 37.29 -11.68
CA GLY A 201 -18.36 36.12 -11.61
C GLY A 201 -18.19 35.28 -10.35
N ILE A 202 -18.40 33.96 -10.51
CA ILE A 202 -18.15 32.93 -9.50
C ILE A 202 -17.00 32.07 -10.04
N MET A 203 -15.94 31.94 -9.25
CA MET A 203 -14.77 31.12 -9.55
C MET A 203 -14.77 29.90 -8.64
N SER A 204 -14.72 28.71 -9.23
CA SER A 204 -14.52 27.46 -8.48
C SER A 204 -13.02 27.21 -8.32
N VAL A 205 -12.58 26.94 -7.09
CA VAL A 205 -11.20 26.59 -6.75
C VAL A 205 -11.14 25.08 -6.53
N TYR A 206 -10.26 24.40 -7.25
CA TYR A 206 -10.14 22.94 -7.23
C TYR A 206 -8.76 22.49 -6.74
N ALA A 207 -8.61 21.20 -6.49
CA ALA A 207 -7.33 20.60 -6.09
C ALA A 207 -6.21 20.85 -7.11
N ARG A 208 -6.50 20.94 -8.41
CA ARG A 208 -5.48 21.31 -9.42
C ARG A 208 -4.83 22.68 -9.22
N ASP A 209 -5.48 23.58 -8.47
CA ASP A 209 -4.98 24.93 -8.25
C ASP A 209 -3.93 24.94 -7.11
N LEU A 210 -3.73 23.82 -6.42
CA LEU A 210 -2.62 23.61 -5.49
C LEU A 210 -1.33 23.38 -6.28
N ILE A 211 -0.34 24.25 -6.04
CA ILE A 211 0.98 24.16 -6.65
C ILE A 211 2.00 23.70 -5.61
N VAL A 212 2.80 22.69 -5.96
CA VAL A 212 3.92 22.27 -5.11
C VAL A 212 5.01 23.35 -5.18
N VAL A 213 5.50 23.77 -4.02
CA VAL A 213 6.53 24.81 -3.86
C VAL A 213 7.74 24.18 -3.18
N GLY A 214 8.93 24.41 -3.76
CA GLY A 214 10.19 23.94 -3.20
C GLY A 214 10.74 22.69 -3.86
N GLU A 215 11.84 22.19 -3.31
CA GLU A 215 12.45 20.91 -3.70
C GLU A 215 11.69 19.76 -3.04
N ARG A 216 11.67 18.61 -3.72
CA ARG A 216 11.01 17.39 -3.25
C ARG A 216 11.88 16.20 -3.59
N VAL A 217 11.74 15.14 -2.79
CA VAL A 217 12.48 13.90 -2.96
C VAL A 217 12.18 13.26 -4.32
N ASN A 218 10.90 13.26 -4.72
CA ASN A 218 10.42 12.63 -5.96
C ASN A 218 9.53 13.59 -6.76
N GLU A 219 9.55 13.53 -8.10
CA GLU A 219 8.74 14.43 -8.94
C GLU A 219 7.22 14.15 -8.89
N THR A 220 6.82 12.98 -8.41
CA THR A 220 5.42 12.57 -8.35
C THR A 220 4.79 12.83 -6.99
N ILE A 221 5.58 12.86 -5.92
CA ILE A 221 5.09 12.96 -4.55
C ILE A 221 4.46 14.32 -4.28
N GLY A 222 3.33 14.31 -3.59
CA GLY A 222 2.59 15.52 -3.23
C GLY A 222 1.77 16.15 -4.36
N ASN A 223 1.79 15.60 -5.58
CA ASN A 223 0.89 16.05 -6.63
C ASN A 223 -0.56 15.64 -6.28
N PRO A 224 -1.55 16.54 -6.38
CA PRO A 224 -2.95 16.19 -6.18
C PRO A 224 -3.40 15.10 -7.17
N VAL A 225 -4.18 14.13 -6.71
CA VAL A 225 -4.74 13.06 -7.55
C VAL A 225 -5.93 13.60 -8.34
N LEU A 226 -5.89 13.48 -9.67
CA LEU A 226 -6.89 14.02 -10.61
C LEU A 226 -7.51 12.88 -11.43
N ASN A 227 -8.58 12.27 -10.91
CA ASN A 227 -9.25 11.14 -11.58
C ASN A 227 -10.46 11.57 -12.41
N ASP A 228 -10.83 12.84 -12.40
CA ASP A 228 -11.98 13.32 -13.15
C ASP A 228 -11.66 13.49 -14.65
N PRO A 229 -12.65 13.32 -15.55
CA PRO A 229 -12.44 13.49 -16.99
C PRO A 229 -11.92 14.88 -17.39
N GLU A 230 -12.18 15.90 -16.56
CA GLU A 230 -11.79 17.29 -16.81
C GLU A 230 -10.47 17.68 -16.13
N GLN A 231 -9.84 16.76 -15.39
CA GLN A 231 -8.57 16.93 -14.67
C GLN A 231 -8.56 18.17 -13.75
N LYS A 232 -9.64 18.36 -13.01
CA LYS A 232 -9.83 19.43 -12.03
C LYS A 232 -9.50 18.97 -10.61
N GLY A 233 -9.82 17.72 -10.29
CA GLY A 233 -9.78 17.16 -8.95
C GLY A 233 -10.93 17.66 -8.06
N PRO A 234 -10.88 17.34 -6.76
CA PRO A 234 -11.90 17.75 -5.80
C PRO A 234 -12.12 19.27 -5.78
N LEU A 235 -13.38 19.70 -5.73
CA LEU A 235 -13.72 21.10 -5.51
C LEU A 235 -13.40 21.47 -4.06
N ILE A 236 -12.59 22.51 -3.86
CA ILE A 236 -12.24 23.01 -2.53
C ILE A 236 -13.28 24.02 -2.07
N CYS A 237 -13.47 25.09 -2.85
CA CYS A 237 -14.42 26.15 -2.53
C CYS A 237 -14.88 26.91 -3.77
N LYS A 238 -15.84 27.82 -3.59
CA LYS A 238 -16.28 28.78 -4.62
C LYS A 238 -16.09 30.19 -4.11
N LEU A 239 -15.46 31.03 -4.91
CA LEU A 239 -15.19 32.43 -4.65
C LEU A 239 -16.10 33.30 -5.51
N ARG A 240 -16.57 34.41 -4.95
CA ARG A 240 -17.28 35.48 -5.65
C ARG A 240 -16.33 36.64 -5.91
N LYS A 241 -16.69 37.51 -6.87
CA LYS A 241 -15.96 38.74 -7.17
C LYS A 241 -15.47 39.48 -5.91
N GLY A 242 -14.16 39.72 -5.85
CA GLY A 242 -13.50 40.42 -4.75
C GLY A 242 -13.01 39.53 -3.62
N GLN A 243 -13.38 38.24 -3.60
CA GLN A 243 -12.84 37.28 -2.65
C GLN A 243 -11.50 36.71 -3.13
N GLU A 244 -10.65 36.44 -2.16
CA GLU A 244 -9.29 35.94 -2.27
C GLU A 244 -9.03 34.92 -1.17
N ILE A 245 -8.29 33.88 -1.55
CA ILE A 245 -7.69 32.89 -0.66
C ILE A 245 -6.21 32.82 -0.97
N LYS A 246 -5.39 32.94 0.08
CA LYS A 246 -3.94 32.71 0.04
C LYS A 246 -3.54 31.86 1.24
N MET A 247 -2.98 30.69 0.96
CA MET A 247 -2.55 29.75 1.98
C MET A 247 -1.34 28.93 1.54
N THR A 248 -0.57 28.49 2.53
CA THR A 248 0.56 27.57 2.40
C THR A 248 0.18 26.31 3.17
N CYS A 249 0.25 25.16 2.52
CA CYS A 249 -0.15 23.87 3.06
C CYS A 249 1.07 22.95 3.10
N LEU A 250 1.34 22.34 4.25
CA LEU A 250 2.41 21.37 4.44
C LEU A 250 1.81 19.97 4.46
N ALA A 251 2.30 19.11 3.58
CA ALA A 251 1.98 17.70 3.55
C ALA A 251 2.97 16.91 4.39
N LYS A 252 2.47 16.01 5.24
CA LYS A 252 3.27 15.15 6.13
C LYS A 252 2.93 13.68 5.92
N LYS A 253 3.93 12.82 6.11
CA LYS A 253 3.75 11.37 6.14
C LYS A 253 2.99 10.98 7.40
N GLY A 254 1.97 10.13 7.24
CA GLY A 254 1.15 9.65 8.35
C GLY A 254 0.50 8.31 8.02
N THR A 255 -0.26 7.78 8.98
CA THR A 255 -1.01 6.53 8.83
C THR A 255 -2.48 6.76 9.16
N ALA A 256 -3.36 5.93 8.60
CA ALA A 256 -4.81 6.04 8.83
C ALA A 256 -5.22 5.85 10.29
N LYS A 257 -4.38 5.23 11.12
CA LYS A 257 -4.57 5.18 12.59
C LYS A 257 -4.57 6.55 13.25
N GLU A 258 -3.74 7.48 12.77
CA GLU A 258 -3.68 8.84 13.32
C GLU A 258 -4.89 9.65 12.86
N HIS A 259 -5.23 9.57 11.57
CA HIS A 259 -6.41 10.19 10.99
C HIS A 259 -6.79 9.52 9.67
N ALA A 260 -8.09 9.33 9.40
CA ALA A 260 -8.61 8.69 8.19
C ALA A 260 -8.20 9.37 6.86
N LYS A 261 -7.59 10.56 6.91
CA LYS A 261 -7.10 11.29 5.72
C LYS A 261 -5.90 10.60 5.07
N TRP A 262 -5.18 9.80 5.86
CA TRP A 262 -4.05 9.00 5.40
C TRP A 262 -4.47 7.58 4.97
N ALA A 263 -5.76 7.29 4.85
CA ALA A 263 -6.21 6.00 4.33
C ALA A 263 -5.92 5.92 2.82
N PRO A 264 -5.14 4.93 2.34
CA PRO A 264 -4.92 4.76 0.91
C PRO A 264 -6.07 4.04 0.19
N THR A 265 -6.88 3.28 0.94
CA THR A 265 -7.97 2.46 0.43
C THR A 265 -9.33 3.09 0.69
N ALA A 266 -10.26 2.91 -0.24
CA ALA A 266 -11.64 3.34 -0.11
C ALA A 266 -12.46 2.27 0.62
N ALA A 267 -12.50 1.07 0.03
CA ALA A 267 -13.14 -0.10 0.59
C ALA A 267 -12.26 -1.33 0.37
N VAL A 268 -12.37 -2.30 1.29
CA VAL A 268 -11.77 -3.62 1.14
C VAL A 268 -12.86 -4.67 1.32
N GLY A 269 -13.30 -5.24 0.21
CA GLY A 269 -14.17 -6.41 0.18
C GLY A 269 -13.46 -7.62 0.76
N PHE A 270 -14.16 -8.39 1.58
CA PHE A 270 -13.62 -9.56 2.26
C PHE A 270 -14.72 -10.58 2.48
N GLU A 271 -14.59 -11.74 1.84
CA GLU A 271 -15.53 -12.84 1.94
C GLU A 271 -14.76 -14.16 2.02
N TYR A 272 -15.32 -15.14 2.73
CA TYR A 272 -14.89 -16.53 2.71
C TYR A 272 -16.12 -17.42 2.87
N ASP A 273 -16.03 -18.68 2.42
CA ASP A 273 -17.10 -19.67 2.50
C ASP A 273 -18.48 -19.16 2.01
N PRO A 274 -18.62 -18.86 0.70
CA PRO A 274 -19.83 -18.26 0.13
C PRO A 274 -21.09 -19.12 0.30
N ASN A 275 -20.94 -20.44 0.44
CA ASN A 275 -22.05 -21.38 0.61
C ASN A 275 -22.32 -21.73 2.08
N ASN A 276 -21.61 -21.12 3.03
CA ASN A 276 -21.71 -21.40 4.46
C ASN A 276 -21.54 -22.90 4.80
N ASN A 277 -20.60 -23.55 4.12
CA ASN A 277 -20.23 -24.95 4.34
C ASN A 277 -19.67 -25.17 5.77
N LEU A 278 -18.98 -24.16 6.31
CA LEU A 278 -18.39 -24.14 7.66
C LEU A 278 -19.42 -23.78 8.75
N ARG A 279 -20.61 -23.29 8.37
CA ARG A 279 -21.67 -22.87 9.30
C ARG A 279 -21.21 -21.81 10.31
N HIS A 280 -20.35 -20.89 9.88
CA HIS A 280 -19.93 -19.75 10.70
C HIS A 280 -21.05 -18.73 10.92
N VAL A 281 -22.08 -18.73 10.07
CA VAL A 281 -23.26 -17.89 10.20
C VAL A 281 -24.50 -18.76 10.27
N ASP A 282 -25.42 -18.44 11.17
CA ASP A 282 -26.79 -18.98 11.13
C ASP A 282 -27.67 -17.98 10.36
N TYR A 283 -28.16 -18.38 9.19
CA TYR A 283 -28.96 -17.50 8.36
C TYR A 283 -30.29 -17.21 9.04
N TRP A 284 -30.62 -15.93 9.18
CA TRP A 284 -31.96 -15.53 9.56
C TRP A 284 -32.92 -15.76 8.39
N TYR A 285 -34.09 -16.36 8.62
CA TYR A 285 -35.11 -16.54 7.58
C TYR A 285 -36.51 -16.58 8.18
N GLU A 286 -37.51 -16.26 7.35
CA GLU A 286 -38.92 -16.41 7.72
C GLU A 286 -39.52 -17.73 7.22
N GLN A 287 -39.17 -18.12 5.99
CA GLN A 287 -39.71 -19.29 5.31
C GLN A 287 -38.62 -20.23 4.82
N ASP A 288 -37.64 -19.69 4.08
CA ASP A 288 -36.63 -20.50 3.40
C ASP A 288 -35.35 -19.70 3.18
N ALA A 289 -34.32 -20.03 3.95
CA ALA A 289 -33.05 -19.30 3.93
C ALA A 289 -32.41 -19.26 2.53
N ALA A 290 -32.51 -20.34 1.77
CA ALA A 290 -31.89 -20.44 0.43
C ALA A 290 -32.56 -19.56 -0.62
N LYS A 291 -33.82 -19.14 -0.40
CA LYS A 291 -34.54 -18.23 -1.29
C LYS A 291 -34.44 -16.77 -0.83
N GLU A 292 -34.31 -16.56 0.47
CA GLU A 292 -34.25 -15.22 1.07
C GLU A 292 -32.85 -14.61 0.94
N TRP A 293 -31.79 -15.41 1.06
CA TRP A 293 -30.41 -14.94 0.93
C TRP A 293 -29.89 -15.09 -0.50
N PRO A 294 -29.43 -14.00 -1.13
CA PRO A 294 -28.82 -14.08 -2.45
C PRO A 294 -27.48 -14.81 -2.37
N VAL A 295 -27.23 -15.68 -3.34
CA VAL A 295 -25.94 -16.37 -3.49
C VAL A 295 -24.90 -15.37 -3.97
N SER A 296 -23.74 -15.34 -3.34
CA SER A 296 -22.66 -14.44 -3.73
C SER A 296 -22.02 -14.85 -5.06
N GLU A 297 -21.37 -13.91 -5.73
CA GLU A 297 -20.63 -14.17 -6.98
C GLU A 297 -19.50 -15.19 -6.78
N ASN A 298 -18.99 -15.28 -5.54
CA ASN A 298 -17.92 -16.17 -5.14
C ASN A 298 -18.36 -17.65 -5.06
N ALA A 299 -19.66 -17.93 -4.94
CA ALA A 299 -20.19 -19.30 -4.92
C ALA A 299 -19.95 -20.08 -6.22
N ALA A 300 -19.59 -19.40 -7.32
CA ALA A 300 -19.20 -20.09 -8.56
C ALA A 300 -17.86 -20.84 -8.44
N TRP A 301 -17.02 -20.49 -7.46
CA TRP A 301 -15.67 -21.02 -7.29
C TRP A 301 -15.61 -22.20 -6.33
N GLU A 302 -16.59 -22.31 -5.43
CA GLU A 302 -16.68 -23.35 -4.42
C GLU A 302 -18.03 -24.04 -4.51
N PRO A 303 -18.09 -25.38 -4.59
CA PRO A 303 -19.35 -26.08 -4.57
C PRO A 303 -19.98 -26.02 -3.17
N ALA A 304 -21.30 -25.95 -3.12
CA ALA A 304 -22.03 -26.19 -1.88
C ALA A 304 -21.94 -27.67 -1.49
N ASN A 305 -21.79 -27.95 -0.19
CA ASN A 305 -21.84 -29.31 0.32
C ASN A 305 -23.22 -29.93 0.07
N GLY A 306 -23.25 -31.20 -0.31
CA GLY A 306 -24.50 -31.91 -0.54
C GLY A 306 -25.32 -32.04 0.76
N PRO A 307 -26.67 -32.03 0.69
CA PRO A 307 -27.51 -32.11 1.89
C PRO A 307 -27.32 -33.40 2.70
N ASP A 308 -26.84 -34.47 2.04
CA ASP A 308 -26.59 -35.78 2.63
C ASP A 308 -25.18 -35.93 3.25
N GLN A 309 -24.28 -34.95 3.02
CA GLN A 309 -22.93 -34.99 3.55
C GLN A 309 -22.94 -34.61 5.05
N PRO A 310 -22.27 -35.38 5.93
CA PRO A 310 -22.13 -34.98 7.32
C PRO A 310 -21.33 -33.68 7.42
N PHE A 311 -21.68 -32.85 8.40
CA PHE A 311 -20.93 -31.62 8.69
C PHE A 311 -19.50 -31.97 9.12
N ASP A 312 -18.53 -31.30 8.51
CA ASP A 312 -17.12 -31.45 8.83
C ASP A 312 -16.74 -30.46 9.93
N TYR A 313 -16.44 -30.98 11.12
CA TYR A 313 -16.08 -30.18 12.28
C TYR A 313 -14.61 -29.74 12.27
N ASP A 314 -13.77 -30.42 11.48
CA ASP A 314 -12.33 -30.16 11.39
C ASP A 314 -11.99 -29.21 10.21
N ALA A 315 -13.00 -28.81 9.43
CA ALA A 315 -12.82 -27.91 8.30
C ALA A 315 -12.50 -26.49 8.78
N GLU A 316 -11.43 -25.90 8.24
CA GLU A 316 -11.00 -24.54 8.53
C GLU A 316 -11.07 -23.64 7.28
N PRO A 317 -11.33 -22.33 7.45
CA PRO A 317 -11.33 -21.37 6.35
C PRO A 317 -9.90 -21.17 5.83
N HIS A 318 -9.66 -21.60 4.59
CA HIS A 318 -8.34 -21.54 3.95
C HIS A 318 -8.33 -20.71 2.65
N THR A 319 -9.51 -20.34 2.15
CA THR A 319 -9.70 -19.56 0.92
C THR A 319 -10.46 -18.27 1.26
N PHE A 320 -9.92 -17.14 0.81
CA PHE A 320 -10.48 -15.80 1.02
C PHE A 320 -10.58 -15.06 -0.31
N TYR A 321 -11.69 -14.36 -0.50
CA TYR A 321 -11.96 -13.49 -1.64
C TYR A 321 -11.81 -12.04 -1.18
N VAL A 322 -10.84 -11.34 -1.74
CA VAL A 322 -10.46 -9.99 -1.30
C VAL A 322 -10.50 -9.05 -2.49
N ASP A 323 -11.21 -7.94 -2.31
CA ASP A 323 -11.34 -6.89 -3.31
C ASP A 323 -10.82 -5.58 -2.72
N VAL A 324 -9.74 -5.03 -3.27
CA VAL A 324 -9.08 -3.82 -2.76
C VAL A 324 -9.33 -2.66 -3.70
N GLU A 325 -10.00 -1.62 -3.20
CA GLU A 325 -10.23 -0.37 -3.91
C GLU A 325 -9.30 0.74 -3.37
N SER A 326 -8.56 1.38 -4.27
CA SER A 326 -7.68 2.52 -3.97
C SER A 326 -8.39 3.85 -4.18
N ILE A 327 -8.09 4.83 -3.32
CA ILE A 327 -8.50 6.23 -3.50
C ILE A 327 -7.74 6.90 -4.68
N GLY A 328 -6.62 6.30 -5.10
CA GLY A 328 -5.74 6.81 -6.16
C GLY A 328 -4.48 7.52 -5.64
N MET A 329 -4.26 7.56 -4.32
CA MET A 329 -2.99 8.02 -3.73
C MET A 329 -1.82 7.07 -4.05
N LEU A 330 -2.13 5.77 -4.13
CA LEU A 330 -1.23 4.66 -4.42
C LEU A 330 -1.95 3.67 -5.35
N GLU A 331 -1.18 2.92 -6.14
CA GLU A 331 -1.74 1.82 -6.94
C GLU A 331 -2.15 0.64 -6.02
N PRO A 332 -3.23 -0.10 -6.32
CA PRO A 332 -3.73 -1.16 -5.44
C PRO A 332 -2.71 -2.27 -5.14
N ASP A 333 -1.85 -2.60 -6.11
CA ASP A 333 -0.77 -3.57 -5.94
C ASP A 333 0.28 -3.08 -4.94
N MET A 334 0.66 -1.80 -5.01
CA MET A 334 1.57 -1.16 -4.07
C MET A 334 0.97 -1.15 -2.66
N ILE A 335 -0.34 -0.88 -2.53
CA ILE A 335 -1.04 -0.93 -1.24
C ILE A 335 -0.92 -2.31 -0.60
N ILE A 336 -1.13 -3.38 -1.38
CA ILE A 336 -1.04 -4.77 -0.88
C ILE A 336 0.41 -5.10 -0.50
N GLN A 337 1.39 -4.74 -1.34
CA GLN A 337 2.80 -4.97 -1.07
C GLN A 337 3.27 -4.24 0.20
N GLN A 338 2.92 -2.96 0.34
CA GLN A 338 3.23 -2.15 1.51
C GLN A 338 2.53 -2.69 2.76
N GLY A 339 1.27 -3.13 2.63
CA GLY A 339 0.56 -3.79 3.73
C GLY A 339 1.28 -5.05 4.22
N LEU A 340 1.83 -5.86 3.30
CA LEU A 340 2.61 -7.04 3.68
C LEU A 340 3.94 -6.66 4.34
N ILE A 341 4.65 -5.66 3.80
CA ILE A 341 5.91 -5.16 4.35
C ILE A 341 5.71 -4.62 5.77
N GLU A 342 4.67 -3.83 6.02
CA GLU A 342 4.38 -3.29 7.35
C GLU A 342 4.03 -4.40 8.34
N LEU A 343 3.27 -5.42 7.91
CA LEU A 343 2.96 -6.58 8.75
C LEU A 343 4.24 -7.36 9.11
N GLN A 344 5.14 -7.56 8.15
CA GLN A 344 6.44 -8.19 8.38
C GLN A 344 7.34 -7.36 9.30
N ARG A 345 7.38 -6.03 9.11
CA ARG A 345 8.15 -5.11 9.95
C ARG A 345 7.72 -5.21 11.40
N LYS A 346 6.41 -5.25 11.66
CA LYS A 346 5.86 -5.41 13.02
C LYS A 346 6.26 -6.73 13.66
N LEU A 347 6.15 -7.83 12.92
CA LEU A 347 6.59 -9.13 13.41
C LEU A 347 8.09 -9.11 13.73
N ALA A 348 8.90 -8.53 12.85
CA ALA A 348 10.34 -8.40 13.06
C ALA A 348 10.68 -7.55 14.29
N THR A 349 9.96 -6.45 14.52
CA THR A 349 10.09 -5.63 15.73
C THR A 349 9.76 -6.45 16.99
N THR A 350 8.67 -7.21 16.98
CA THR A 350 8.32 -8.07 18.13
C THR A 350 9.38 -9.14 18.39
N VAL A 351 9.89 -9.80 17.34
CA VAL A 351 10.95 -10.79 17.46
C VAL A 351 12.25 -10.17 17.99
N SER A 352 12.62 -8.98 17.51
CA SER A 352 13.80 -8.24 17.97
C SER A 352 13.72 -7.91 19.46
N VAL A 353 12.57 -7.42 19.93
CA VAL A 353 12.33 -7.13 21.36
C VAL A 353 12.41 -8.40 22.21
N LEU A 354 11.82 -9.51 21.75
CA LEU A 354 11.86 -10.79 22.45
C LEU A 354 13.25 -11.43 22.47
N SER A 355 14.07 -11.16 21.45
CA SER A 355 15.42 -11.73 21.33
C SER A 355 16.45 -10.99 22.18
N GLY A 356 16.05 -9.90 22.84
CA GLY A 356 16.92 -9.10 23.71
C GLY A 356 17.98 -8.28 22.96
N GLU A 357 17.90 -8.21 21.64
CA GLU A 357 18.79 -7.38 20.81
C GLU A 357 18.43 -5.88 20.89
N GLY A 358 17.41 -5.52 21.69
CA GLY A 358 16.94 -4.15 21.89
C GLY A 358 17.58 -3.37 23.05
N GLU A 359 18.53 -3.94 23.81
CA GLU A 359 19.13 -3.24 24.96
C GLU A 359 20.46 -2.51 24.68
N ASP A 360 21.06 -2.61 23.50
CA ASP A 360 22.34 -1.97 23.21
C ASP A 360 22.27 -0.91 22.10
N GLY A 361 21.91 0.31 22.52
CA GLY A 361 22.52 1.53 21.98
C GLY A 361 21.74 2.30 20.92
N HIS A 362 20.70 3.04 21.32
CA HIS A 362 20.51 4.47 20.99
C HIS A 362 19.62 5.08 22.08
N ALA A 363 20.24 5.85 22.98
CA ALA A 363 19.53 6.63 23.98
C ALA A 363 18.87 7.84 23.30
N GLY A 364 17.57 7.72 23.00
CA GLY A 364 16.73 8.82 22.53
C GLY A 364 15.37 8.30 22.08
N GLY A 365 14.37 8.33 22.97
CA GLY A 365 12.95 8.17 22.59
C GLY A 365 12.17 6.99 23.18
N MET A 366 12.60 6.39 24.30
CA MET A 366 11.80 5.37 24.99
C MET A 366 10.88 6.01 26.05
N GLU A 367 9.83 6.69 25.60
CA GLU A 367 8.62 6.94 26.38
C GLU A 367 7.44 6.85 25.41
N ASP A 368 6.87 5.64 25.19
CA ASP A 368 5.47 5.47 24.75
C ASP A 368 4.97 4.02 24.66
N ALA A 369 5.60 3.05 25.33
CA ALA A 369 5.05 1.69 25.43
C ALA A 369 4.01 1.53 26.56
N ASP A 370 4.07 2.36 27.60
CA ASP A 370 3.24 2.21 28.81
C ASP A 370 2.00 3.12 28.84
N MET A 371 1.79 3.97 27.84
CA MET A 371 0.65 4.92 27.80
C MET A 371 -0.50 4.50 26.84
N LEU A 372 -0.33 3.41 26.09
CA LEU A 372 -1.35 2.88 25.18
C LEU A 372 -2.27 1.81 25.81
N GLY A 373 -2.05 1.44 27.08
CA GLY A 373 -2.89 0.49 27.82
C GLY A 373 -4.14 1.08 28.48
N ALA A 374 -4.38 2.39 28.39
CA ALA A 374 -5.47 3.07 29.10
C ALA A 374 -6.75 3.29 28.27
N ASN A 375 -6.79 2.83 27.01
CA ASN A 375 -7.95 3.00 26.12
C ASN A 375 -8.46 1.68 25.53
N ASP A 376 -8.20 0.56 26.19
CA ASP A 376 -8.91 -0.69 25.90
C ASP A 376 -10.23 -0.71 26.71
N PRO A 377 -11.41 -0.73 26.06
CA PRO A 377 -12.70 -0.74 26.77
C PRO A 377 -12.94 -2.02 27.59
N ASP A 378 -12.09 -3.05 27.47
CA ASP A 378 -12.27 -4.33 28.16
C ASP A 378 -11.24 -4.61 29.28
N ALA A 379 -10.34 -3.67 29.60
CA ALA A 379 -9.23 -3.88 30.55
C ALA A 379 -9.49 -3.37 31.99
N TYR A 380 -10.68 -3.56 32.55
CA TYR A 380 -10.92 -3.33 33.99
C TYR A 380 -11.01 -4.65 34.76
N GLU A 381 -9.90 -5.07 35.37
CA GLU A 381 -9.91 -6.06 36.44
C GLU A 381 -10.10 -5.36 37.80
N PRO A 382 -11.20 -5.64 38.54
CA PRO A 382 -11.37 -5.09 39.88
C PRO A 382 -10.37 -5.71 40.86
N PRO A 383 -9.77 -4.93 41.77
CA PRO A 383 -8.89 -5.45 42.81
C PRO A 383 -9.62 -6.48 43.69
N GLU A 384 -8.99 -7.64 43.91
CA GLU A 384 -9.56 -8.72 44.72
C GLU A 384 -9.84 -8.26 46.16
N GLY A 385 -11.10 -8.42 46.61
CA GLY A 385 -11.46 -8.26 48.02
C GLY A 385 -12.75 -7.51 48.36
N ILE A 386 -13.64 -7.21 47.41
CA ILE A 386 -14.95 -6.58 47.73
C ILE A 386 -16.10 -7.46 47.21
N ASP A 387 -16.65 -8.24 48.12
CA ASP A 387 -17.92 -8.95 47.93
C ASP A 387 -19.09 -7.94 47.92
N GLY A 388 -19.85 -7.94 46.83
CA GLY A 388 -21.26 -7.58 46.86
C GLY A 388 -21.65 -6.17 46.43
N ASN A 389 -22.26 -6.12 45.24
CA ASN A 389 -23.34 -5.20 44.85
C ASN A 389 -22.92 -3.80 44.34
N LEU A 390 -22.46 -3.71 43.09
CA LEU A 390 -22.41 -2.46 42.32
C LEU A 390 -22.81 -2.70 40.85
N THR A 391 -23.93 -2.11 40.43
CA THR A 391 -24.36 -2.05 39.03
C THR A 391 -23.53 -1.00 38.27
N SER A 392 -23.16 -1.31 37.02
CA SER A 392 -22.21 -0.58 36.16
C SER A 392 -22.65 0.79 35.63
N TYR A 393 -23.63 1.45 36.26
CA TYR A 393 -23.97 2.85 35.94
C TYR A 393 -23.92 3.70 37.20
N GLY A 394 -22.83 4.47 37.31
CA GLY A 394 -22.66 5.50 38.32
C GLY A 394 -23.77 6.56 38.22
N ASN A 395 -24.44 6.76 39.34
CA ASN A 395 -25.41 7.83 39.55
C ASN A 395 -24.64 9.16 39.71
N GLY A 396 -24.70 10.04 38.70
CA GLY A 396 -24.04 11.34 38.72
C GLY A 396 -24.44 12.19 37.53
N ALA A 397 -25.29 13.17 37.78
CA ALA A 397 -25.93 14.09 36.83
C ALA A 397 -25.01 14.80 35.80
N ALA A 398 -25.60 15.00 34.61
CA ALA A 398 -25.33 16.00 33.56
C ALA A 398 -24.27 15.73 32.47
N SER A 399 -24.73 15.47 31.24
CA SER A 399 -23.96 15.55 29.99
C SER A 399 -24.14 16.91 29.30
N ALA A 400 -23.06 17.49 28.77
CA ALA A 400 -22.97 18.87 28.26
C ALA A 400 -23.51 19.11 26.83
N TRP A 401 -24.09 18.12 26.15
CA TRP A 401 -24.74 18.33 24.85
C TRP A 401 -26.03 17.49 24.79
N GLY A 402 -27.16 18.18 24.70
CA GLY A 402 -28.49 17.57 24.79
C GLY A 402 -28.89 16.79 23.54
N ALA A 403 -28.93 15.46 23.65
CA ALA A 403 -29.72 14.57 22.81
C ALA A 403 -29.93 13.24 23.54
N SER A 404 -31.19 12.91 23.89
CA SER A 404 -31.54 11.66 24.56
C SER A 404 -31.73 10.54 23.53
N ALA A 405 -30.83 9.54 23.55
CA ALA A 405 -31.02 8.26 22.88
C ALA A 405 -31.85 7.32 23.77
N GLN A 406 -32.81 6.64 23.15
CA GLN A 406 -33.85 5.82 23.77
C GLN A 406 -33.39 4.35 23.84
N THR A 407 -33.55 3.68 24.99
CA THR A 407 -33.25 2.25 25.18
C THR A 407 -34.41 1.35 24.72
N PRO A 408 -34.14 0.06 24.40
CA PRO A 408 -35.02 -0.79 23.62
C PRO A 408 -36.04 -1.54 24.49
N TYR A 409 -37.01 -0.85 25.06
CA TYR A 409 -38.30 -1.45 25.44
C TYR A 409 -39.37 -0.36 25.28
N GLY A 410 -40.23 -0.54 24.27
CA GLY A 410 -41.22 0.44 23.85
C GLY A 410 -42.21 0.82 24.95
N ALA A 411 -42.08 2.03 25.47
CA ALA A 411 -43.13 2.75 26.17
C ALA A 411 -43.02 4.24 25.80
N THR A 412 -43.92 4.72 24.95
CA THR A 412 -44.02 6.14 24.59
C THR A 412 -44.84 6.89 25.64
N PRO A 413 -44.36 8.01 26.23
CA PRO A 413 -45.14 8.79 27.16
C PRO A 413 -45.82 9.95 26.42
N TYR A 414 -46.92 9.68 25.71
CA TYR A 414 -47.85 10.72 25.29
C TYR A 414 -49.28 10.19 25.31
N GLY A 415 -49.98 10.48 26.41
CA GLY A 415 -51.34 10.01 26.61
C GLY A 415 -51.91 10.39 27.96
N GLN A 416 -51.84 11.67 28.37
CA GLN A 416 -52.81 12.22 29.32
C GLN A 416 -52.90 13.75 29.20
N THR A 417 -54.05 14.19 28.71
CA THR A 417 -54.57 15.56 28.82
C THR A 417 -54.92 15.89 30.27
N SER A 418 -54.70 17.14 30.70
CA SER A 418 -55.64 17.96 31.51
C SER A 418 -54.93 19.09 32.30
N TYR A 419 -55.28 20.35 31.98
CA TYR A 419 -55.36 21.60 32.81
C TYR A 419 -54.25 21.90 33.85
N GLY A 420 -53.70 23.11 34.03
CA GLY A 420 -54.18 24.47 33.81
C GLY A 420 -53.58 25.36 34.93
N PHE A 421 -53.40 26.65 34.63
CA PHE A 421 -52.79 27.75 35.40
C PHE A 421 -51.28 27.97 35.28
#